data_AF-A0A2S0XED9-F1
#
_entry.id   AF-A0A2S0XED9-F1
#
_cell.length_a   1.000
_cell.length_b   1.000
_cell.length_c   1.000
_cell.angle_alpha   90.00
_cell.angle_beta   90.00
_cell.angle_gamma   90.00
#
_symmetry.space_group_name_H-M   'P 1'
#
loop_
_entity.id
_entity.type
_entity.pdbx_description
1 polymer ?
#
loop_
_entity_poly.entity_id
_entity_poly.type
_entity_poly.pdbx_seq_one_letter_code
_entity_poly.pdbx_strand_id
1 'polypeptide(L)' 'MSNIDDRMLAEQERAFLEWRDLRAKALETGDMRDAHAAGKAFGVFFYTYVSITHRPASLVAGRDPR' A
#
# COMPACT_ATOMS: atom_id res chain seq x y z
N MET A 1 -9.53 -10.77 13.65
CA MET A 1 -9.01 -9.71 12.77
C MET A 1 -10.20 -8.97 12.19
N SER A 2 -10.15 -7.64 12.13
CA SER A 2 -11.30 -6.81 11.73
C SER A 2 -11.45 -6.81 10.21
N ASN A 3 -12.68 -6.70 9.68
CA ASN A 3 -12.94 -6.54 8.24
C ASN A 3 -12.16 -5.38 7.59
N ILE A 4 -11.69 -4.41 8.39
CA ILE A 4 -10.86 -3.29 7.93
C ILE A 4 -9.43 -3.77 7.63
N ASP A 5 -8.87 -4.65 8.45
CA ASP A 5 -7.51 -5.18 8.29
C ASP A 5 -7.44 -6.04 7.03
N ASP A 6 -8.46 -6.87 6.80
CA ASP A 6 -8.55 -7.75 5.62
C ASP A 6 -8.65 -6.95 4.31
N ARG A 7 -9.41 -5.85 4.30
CA ARG A 7 -9.51 -4.95 3.14
C ARG A 7 -8.19 -4.22 2.88
N MET A 8 -7.50 -3.79 3.94
CA MET A 8 -6.23 -3.09 3.83
C MET A 8 -5.12 -4.03 3.33
N LEU A 9 -5.12 -5.29 3.78
CA LEU A 9 -4.22 -6.35 3.29
C LEU A 9 -4.44 -6.63 1.80
N ALA A 10 -5.69 -6.76 1.36
CA ALA A 10 -6.01 -6.93 -0.06
C ALA A 10 -5.58 -5.73 -0.92
N GLU A 11 -5.73 -4.52 -0.39
CA GLU A 11 -5.27 -3.30 -1.06
C GLU A 11 -3.73 -3.22 -1.14
N GLN A 12 -3.04 -3.63 -0.08
CA GLN A 12 -1.59 -3.73 -0.05
C GLN A 12 -1.07 -4.72 -1.10
N GLU A 13 -1.66 -5.92 -1.16
CA GLU A 13 -1.27 -6.94 -2.14
C GLU A 13 -1.49 -6.46 -3.57
N ARG A 14 -2.64 -5.83 -3.86
CA ARG A 14 -2.91 -5.23 -5.17
C ARG A 14 -1.87 -4.18 -5.54
N ALA A 15 -1.56 -3.27 -4.61
CA ALA A 15 -0.59 -2.20 -4.84
C ALA A 15 0.84 -2.74 -5.05
N PHE A 16 1.21 -3.82 -4.35
CA PHE A 16 2.48 -4.49 -4.55
C PHE A 16 2.60 -5.09 -5.96
N LEU A 17 1.58 -5.82 -6.41
CA LEU A 17 1.57 -6.42 -7.75
C LEU A 17 1.63 -5.34 -8.84
N GLU A 18 0.85 -4.28 -8.70
CA GLU A 18 0.85 -3.14 -9.63
C GLU A 18 2.22 -2.45 -9.69
N TRP A 19 2.85 -2.18 -8.54
CA TRP A 19 4.19 -1.63 -8.49
C TRP A 19 5.22 -2.54 -9.17
N ARG A 20 5.19 -3.84 -8.88
CA ARG A 20 6.12 -4.83 -9.45
C ARG A 20 6.04 -4.82 -10.97
N ASP A 21 4.84 -4.85 -11.52
CA ASP A 21 4.62 -4.95 -12.96
C ASP A 21 5.01 -3.64 -13.66
N LEU A 22 4.65 -2.49 -13.10
CA LEU A 22 5.05 -1.18 -13.62
C LEU A 22 6.56 -0.97 -13.54
N ARG A 23 7.21 -1.43 -12.47
CA ARG A 23 8.67 -1.35 -12.33
C ARG A 23 9.37 -2.24 -13.36
N ALA A 24 8.87 -3.46 -13.58
CA ALA A 24 9.43 -4.36 -14.59
C ALA A 24 9.33 -3.73 -15.98
N LYS A 25 8.15 -3.18 -16.32
CA LYS A 25 7.94 -2.46 -17.57
C LYS A 25 8.86 -1.24 -17.70
N ALA A 26 9.00 -0.42 -16.65
CA ALA A 26 9.88 0.75 -16.68
C ALA A 26 11.35 0.39 -16.90
N LEU A 27 11.81 -0.76 -16.37
CA LEU A 27 13.16 -1.27 -16.63
C LEU A 27 13.35 -1.77 -18.06
N GLU A 28 12.30 -2.37 -18.64
CA GLU A 28 12.30 -2.84 -20.01
C GLU A 28 12.27 -1.68 -21.02
N THR A 29 11.40 -0.69 -20.78
CA THR A 29 11.15 0.40 -21.73
C THR A 29 12.07 1.60 -21.54
N GLY A 30 12.57 1.83 -20.32
CA GLY A 30 13.25 3.07 -19.94
C GLY A 30 12.32 4.30 -19.96
N ASP A 31 11.00 4.12 -20.09
CA ASP A 31 10.04 5.24 -20.14
C ASP A 31 9.85 5.84 -18.75
N MET A 32 10.14 7.14 -18.64
CA MET A 32 9.93 7.92 -17.41
C MET A 32 8.47 7.95 -16.96
N ARG A 33 7.50 7.77 -17.87
CA ARG A 33 6.07 7.67 -17.53
C ARG A 33 5.78 6.37 -16.76
N ASP A 34 6.36 5.26 -17.21
CA ASP A 34 6.22 3.97 -16.54
C ASP A 34 6.94 4.01 -15.17
N ALA A 35 8.12 4.63 -15.10
CA ALA A 35 8.84 4.83 -13.84
C ALA A 35 8.05 5.70 -12.84
N HIS A 36 7.43 6.78 -13.31
CA HIS A 36 6.58 7.62 -12.47
C HIS A 36 5.30 6.87 -12.02
N ALA A 37 4.69 6.08 -12.90
CA ALA A 37 3.55 5.23 -12.54
C ALA A 37 3.94 4.21 -11.47
N ALA A 38 5.09 3.55 -11.61
CA ALA A 38 5.64 2.64 -10.61
C ALA A 38 5.86 3.35 -9.26
N GLY A 39 6.42 4.57 -9.26
CA GLY A 39 6.61 5.35 -8.04
C GLY A 39 5.31 5.65 -7.29
N LYS A 40 4.22 5.95 -8.02
CA LYS A 40 2.90 6.15 -7.40
C LYS A 40 2.35 4.86 -6.78
N ALA A 41 2.43 3.74 -7.50
CA ALA A 41 2.00 2.43 -6.99
C ALA A 41 2.79 2.03 -5.73
N PHE A 42 4.10 2.29 -5.72
CA PHE A 42 4.96 2.08 -4.55
C PHE A 42 4.49 2.89 -3.34
N GLY A 43 4.11 4.16 -3.53
CA GLY A 43 3.59 5.01 -2.46
C GLY A 43 2.34 4.42 -1.79
N VAL A 44 1.42 3.86 -2.58
CA VAL A 44 0.21 3.20 -2.06
C VAL A 44 0.57 1.91 -1.28
N PHE A 45 1.44 1.08 -1.84
CA PHE A 45 1.95 -0.11 -1.15
C PHE A 45 2.63 0.23 0.19
N PHE A 46 3.48 1.25 0.21
CA PHE A 46 4.18 1.67 1.42
C PHE A 46 3.24 2.24 2.47
N TYR A 47 2.27 3.07 2.07
CA TYR A 47 1.25 3.61 2.96
C TYR A 47 0.42 2.50 3.63
N THR A 48 -0.05 1.54 2.83
CA THR A 48 -0.85 0.41 3.34
C THR A 48 -0.01 -0.49 4.25
N TYR A 49 1.26 -0.75 3.93
CA TYR A 49 2.20 -1.44 4.82
C TYR A 49 2.35 -0.77 6.18
N VAL A 50 2.60 0.54 6.20
CA VAL A 50 2.72 1.29 7.45
C VAL A 50 1.40 1.27 8.22
N SER A 51 0.27 1.37 7.52
CA SER A 51 -1.07 1.35 8.11
C SER A 51 -1.48 -0.02 8.66
N ILE A 52 -0.90 -1.11 8.19
CA ILE A 52 -1.11 -2.45 8.77
C ILE A 52 -0.14 -2.68 9.92
N THR A 53 1.14 -2.34 9.73
CA THR A 53 2.23 -2.71 10.64
C THR A 53 2.32 -1.80 11.87
N HIS A 54 2.02 -0.51 11.71
CA HIS A 54 2.34 0.52 12.72
C HIS A 54 1.14 1.34 13.18
N ARG A 55 -0.08 1.00 12.76
CA ARG A 55 -1.26 1.75 13.22
C ARG A 55 -1.43 1.55 14.73
N PRO A 56 -1.42 2.64 15.52
CA PRO A 56 -1.65 2.52 16.96
C PRO A 56 -3.02 1.89 17.22
N ALA A 57 -3.07 0.85 18.05
CA ALA A 57 -4.33 0.23 18.48
C ALA A 57 -5.30 1.27 19.10
N SER A 58 -4.76 2.35 19.67
CA SER A 58 -5.50 3.49 20.22
C SER A 58 -6.31 4.30 19.20
N LEU A 59 -5.98 4.23 17.90
CA LEU A 59 -6.76 4.86 16.81
C LEU A 59 -7.82 3.92 16.21
N VAL A 60 -7.77 2.63 16.55
CA VAL A 60 -8.73 1.61 16.10
C VAL A 60 -9.86 1.44 17.11
N ALA A 61 -9.54 1.55 18.40
CA ALA A 61 -10.54 1.60 19.45
C ALA A 61 -11.06 3.04 19.59
N GLY A 62 -12.21 3.34 18.97
CA GLY A 62 -13.04 4.49 19.36
C GLY A 62 -13.63 4.33 20.78
N ARG A 63 -12.79 3.97 21.75
CA ARG A 63 -13.17 3.80 23.15
C ARG A 63 -12.63 5.00 23.91
N ASP A 64 -13.52 5.96 24.10
CA ASP A 64 -13.39 7.03 25.09
C ASP A 64 -12.95 6.41 26.44
N PRO A 65 -11.79 6.79 26.99
CA PRO A 65 -11.39 6.39 28.33
C PRO A 65 -12.11 7.30 29.34
N ARG A 66 -13.40 7.06 29.54
CA ARG A 66 -14.10 7.46 30.75
C ARG A 66 -14.24 6.25 31.66
#